data_AF-A0A090QD60-F1
#
_entry.id   AF-A0A090QD60-F1
#
_cell.length_a   1.000
_cell.length_b   1.000
_cell.length_c   1.000
_cell.angle_alpha   90.00
_cell.angle_beta   90.00
_cell.angle_gamma   90.00
#
_symmetry.space_group_name_H-M   'P 1'
#
loop_
_entity.id
_entity.type
_entity.pdbx_description
1 polymer ?
#
loop_
_entity_poly.entity_id
_entity_poly.type
_entity_poly.pdbx_seq_one_letter_code
_entity_poly.pdbx_strand_id
1 'polypeptide(L)' 'MDKLMYFEVVDSKELGLKREKQLKKWNRAWKIRIIEEKNPEWIDLSSDWDLSFEMMGIKI' A
#
# COMPACT_ATOMS: atom_id res chain seq x y z
N MET A 1 -5.47 -13.69 -5.37
CA MET A 1 -6.15 -12.83 -4.37
C MET A 1 -5.11 -11.86 -3.89
N ASP A 2 -5.30 -10.59 -4.21
CA ASP A 2 -4.35 -9.53 -3.89
C ASP A 2 -4.82 -8.86 -2.58
N LYS A 3 -3.89 -8.54 -1.68
CA LYS A 3 -4.17 -7.95 -0.36
C LYS A 3 -3.26 -6.75 -0.14
N LEU A 4 -3.77 -5.69 0.47
CA LEU A 4 -2.98 -4.50 0.79
C LEU A 4 -2.29 -4.68 2.14
N MET A 5 -0.98 -4.96 2.13
CA MET A 5 -0.24 -5.22 3.38
C MET A 5 0.51 -4.02 3.94
N TYR A 6 0.84 -3.03 3.10
CA TYR A 6 1.61 -1.85 3.49
C TYR A 6 1.35 -0.69 2.53
N PHE A 7 1.20 0.51 3.09
CA PHE A 7 1.30 1.77 2.38
C PHE A 7 1.98 2.80 3.28
N GLU A 8 2.48 3.89 2.69
CA GLU A 8 3.05 5.01 3.42
C GLU A 8 2.54 6.33 2.84
N VAL A 9 2.28 7.29 3.72
CA VAL A 9 1.90 8.66 3.35
C VAL A 9 3.15 9.52 3.36
N VAL A 10 3.29 10.36 2.35
CA VAL A 10 4.44 11.25 2.16
C VAL A 10 3.95 12.66 1.88
N ASP A 11 4.74 13.65 2.31
CA ASP A 11 4.31 15.05 2.33
C ASP A 11 4.28 15.72 0.95
N SER A 12 4.92 15.11 -0.06
CA SER A 12 4.97 15.66 -1.41
C SER A 12 5.02 14.58 -2.49
N LYS A 13 4.58 14.96 -3.70
CA LYS A 13 4.64 14.10 -4.89
C LYS A 13 6.07 13.70 -5.24
N GLU A 14 7.03 14.61 -5.11
CA GLU A 14 8.44 14.37 -5.40
C GLU A 14 9.05 13.34 -4.43
N LEU A 15 8.71 13.44 -3.15
CA LEU A 15 9.11 12.46 -2.13
C LEU A 15 8.51 11.08 -2.45
N GLY A 16 7.22 11.04 -2.82
CA GLY A 16 6.55 9.82 -3.25
C GLY A 16 7.23 9.16 -4.46
N LEU A 17 7.53 9.93 -5.50
CA LEU A 17 8.20 9.41 -6.69
C LEU A 17 9.60 8.87 -6.37
N LYS A 18 10.38 9.57 -5.54
CA LYS A 18 11.70 9.10 -5.11
C LYS A 18 11.59 7.80 -4.32
N ARG A 19 10.62 7.73 -3.41
CA ARG A 19 10.40 6.59 -2.53
C ARG A 19 9.91 5.36 -3.29
N GLU A 20 8.97 5.54 -4.21
CA GLU A 20 8.50 4.50 -5.13
C GLU A 20 9.67 3.93 -5.96
N LYS A 21 10.53 4.78 -6.52
CA LYS A 21 11.72 4.36 -7.27
C LYS A 21 12.70 3.56 -6.39
N GLN A 22 12.86 3.90 -5.12
CA GLN A 22 13.68 3.13 -4.17
C GLN A 22 13.07 1.75 -3.92
N LEU A 23 11.79 1.69 -3.56
CA LEU A 23 11.07 0.44 -3.27
C LEU A 23 11.06 -0.50 -4.48
N LYS A 24 10.92 0.02 -5.69
CA LYS A 24 10.99 -0.79 -6.93
C LYS A 24 12.33 -1.51 -7.10
N LYS A 25 13.43 -0.97 -6.57
CA LYS A 25 14.78 -1.56 -6.64
C LYS A 25 15.14 -2.43 -5.44
N TRP A 26 14.34 -2.41 -4.36
CA TRP A 26 14.64 -3.18 -3.17
C TRP A 26 14.47 -4.68 -3.39
N ASN A 27 15.32 -5.47 -2.72
CA ASN A 27 15.10 -6.90 -2.64
C ASN A 27 13.79 -7.21 -1.89
N ARG A 28 13.27 -8.42 -2.11
CA ARG A 28 12.02 -8.85 -1.45
C ARG A 28 12.14 -8.88 0.07
N ALA A 29 13.30 -9.26 0.61
CA ALA A 29 13.52 -9.37 2.05
C ALA A 29 13.33 -8.03 2.78
N TRP A 30 13.78 -6.91 2.20
CA TRP A 30 13.62 -5.59 2.81
C TRP A 30 12.17 -5.13 2.80
N LYS A 31 11.42 -5.47 1.74
CA LYS A 31 9.97 -5.21 1.70
C LYS A 31 9.23 -6.02 2.75
N ILE A 32 9.59 -7.30 2.92
CA ILE A 32 9.02 -8.15 3.97
C ILE A 32 9.30 -7.54 5.34
N ARG A 33 10.54 -7.12 5.60
CA ARG A 33 10.90 -6.51 6.89
C ARG A 33 10.05 -5.29 7.23
N ILE A 34 9.84 -4.35 6.30
CA ILE A 34 8.98 -3.18 6.58
C ILE A 34 7.50 -3.57 6.76
N ILE A 35 7.02 -4.60 6.08
CA ILE A 35 5.68 -5.15 6.31
C ILE A 35 5.60 -5.74 7.71
N GLU A 36 6.54 -6.60 8.11
CA GLU A 36 6.56 -7.22 9.44
C GLU A 36 6.70 -6.19 10.58
N GLU A 37 7.49 -5.12 10.37
CA GLU A 37 7.64 -4.03 11.34
C GLU A 37 6.36 -3.19 11.52
N LYS A 38 5.48 -3.14 10.53
CA LYS A 38 4.28 -2.27 10.53
C LYS A 38 2.95 -3.01 10.60
N ASN A 39 2.94 -4.25 10.15
CA ASN A 39 1.79 -5.14 10.02
C ASN A 39 2.26 -6.58 10.31
N PRO A 40 2.66 -6.88 11.55
CA PRO A 40 3.22 -8.19 11.93
C PRO A 40 2.23 -9.35 11.73
N GLU A 41 0.94 -9.06 11.76
CA GLU A 41 -0.14 -10.04 11.58
C GLU A 41 -0.55 -10.22 10.11
N TRP A 42 0.06 -9.47 9.18
CA TRP A 42 -0.24 -9.54 7.75
C TRP A 42 -1.74 -9.36 7.44
N ILE A 43 -2.38 -8.44 8.17
CA ILE A 43 -3.78 -8.09 7.97
C ILE A 43 -3.92 -7.32 6.66
N ASP A 44 -4.97 -7.62 5.89
CA ASP A 44 -5.32 -6.84 4.71
C ASP A 44 -5.85 -5.47 5.14
N LEU A 45 -5.06 -4.43 4.94
CA LEU A 45 -5.38 -3.05 5.32
C LEU A 45 -6.56 -2.47 4.55
N SER A 46 -6.98 -3.14 3.46
CA SER A 46 -8.13 -2.76 2.65
C SER A 46 -9.39 -3.57 2.96
N SER A 47 -9.36 -4.48 3.96
CA SER A 47 -10.49 -5.38 4.26
C SER A 47 -11.81 -4.65 4.51
N ASP A 48 -11.72 -3.48 5.15
CA ASP A 48 -12.87 -2.69 5.59
C ASP A 48 -13.07 -1.44 4.73
N TRP A 49 -12.35 -1.32 3.60
CA TRP A 49 -12.51 -0.18 2.71
C TRP A 49 -13.86 -0.30 2.01
N ASP A 50 -14.66 0.77 2.13
CA ASP A 50 -15.92 0.87 1.42
C ASP A 50 -15.65 1.15 -0.07
N LEU A 51 -15.53 0.08 -0.84
CA LEU A 51 -15.38 0.12 -2.29
C LEU A 51 -16.74 0.22 -3.01
N SER A 52 -17.85 0.44 -2.29
CA SER A 52 -19.21 0.48 -2.86
C SER A 52 -19.47 1.62 -3.84
N PHE A 53 -18.48 2.48 -4.11
CA PHE A 53 -18.54 3.48 -5.19
C PHE A 53 -18.88 2.87 -6.57
N GLU A 54 -18.47 1.62 -6.84
CA GLU A 54 -18.87 0.91 -8.06
C GLU A 54 -20.35 0.51 -8.08
N MET A 55 -20.95 0.24 -6.91
CA MET A 55 -22.37 -0.14 -6.78
C MET A 55 -23.33 1.05 -6.89
N MET A 56 -22.84 2.28 -6.69
CA MET A 56 -23.65 3.50 -6.82
C MET A 56 -23.70 4.08 -8.24
N GLY A 57 -23.06 3.43 -9.23
CA GLY A 57 -23.12 3.88 -10.63
C GLY A 57 -22.43 5.23 -10.88
N ILE A 58 -21.62 5.72 -9.95
CA ILE A 58 -20.84 6.95 -10.11
C ILE A 58 -19.55 6.58 -10.85
N LYS A 59 -19.54 6.81 -12.17
CA LYS A 59 -18.30 6.80 -12.95
C LYS A 59 -17.58 8.14 -12.74
N ILE A 60 -16.32 8.07 -12.31
CA ILE A 60 -15.37 9.20 -12.44
C ILE A 60 -15.05 9.36 -13.93
#